data_AF-U5DJI5-F1
#
_entry.id   AF-U5DJI5-F1
#
_cell.length_a   1.000
_cell.length_b   1.000
_cell.length_c   1.000
_cell.angle_alpha   90.00
_cell.angle_beta   90.00
_cell.angle_gamma   90.00
#
_symmetry.space_group_name_H-M   'P 1'
#
loop_
_entity.id
_entity.type
_entity.pdbx_description
1 polymer ?
#
loop_
_entity_poly.entity_id
_entity_poly.type
_entity_poly.pdbx_seq_one_letter_code
_entity_poly.pdbx_strand_id
1 'polypeptide(L)'
;MMTAAIQRNQNIGSWQALLLLILGLWLGGSLMLDLLVVPCLATEGMMEATGFASVGYALFGTFNHVELVAAAAVLTVIWALHRQSAPQTSSLAIASVLLGCVLLSTYILTPQMSATAMSLDWFATDPSMPAAMVPLHWGYWSAEIVKLLGGAFLLGRYCQAIASPVRTATS
;
A
#
# COMPACT_ATOMS: atom_id res chain seq x y z
N MET A 1 -40.38 4.32 5.90
CA MET A 1 -39.36 5.11 5.17
C MET A 1 -38.26 5.65 6.08
N MET A 2 -38.56 6.16 7.27
CA MET A 2 -37.57 6.73 8.20
C MET A 2 -36.51 5.72 8.71
N THR A 3 -36.91 4.47 9.01
CA THR A 3 -36.00 3.40 9.47
C THR A 3 -34.97 2.98 8.42
N ALA A 4 -35.37 2.91 7.14
CA ALA A 4 -34.49 2.53 6.03
C ALA A 4 -33.41 3.59 5.75
N ALA A 5 -33.74 4.88 5.94
CA ALA A 5 -32.78 5.97 5.80
C ALA A 5 -31.72 5.96 6.91
N ILE A 6 -32.13 5.66 8.15
CA ILE A 6 -31.22 5.54 9.31
C ILE A 6 -30.26 4.36 9.12
N GLN A 7 -30.76 3.19 8.70
CA GLN A 7 -29.92 2.01 8.44
C GLN A 7 -28.92 2.23 7.29
N ARG A 8 -29.32 2.90 6.20
CA ARG A 8 -28.42 3.26 5.11
C ARG A 8 -27.30 4.19 5.58
N ASN A 9 -27.62 5.18 6.41
CA ASN A 9 -26.64 6.13 6.93
C ASN A 9 -25.63 5.46 7.88
N GLN A 10 -26.09 4.55 8.74
CA GLN A 10 -25.22 3.77 9.63
C GLN A 10 -24.25 2.87 8.84
N ASN A 11 -24.76 2.17 7.81
CA ASN A 11 -23.92 1.31 6.97
C ASN A 11 -22.80 2.09 6.27
N ILE A 12 -23.10 3.28 5.71
CA ILE A 12 -22.09 4.13 5.07
C ILE A 12 -20.99 4.52 6.07
N GLY A 13 -21.36 4.91 7.29
CA GLY A 13 -20.39 5.23 8.35
C GLY A 13 -19.50 4.05 8.73
N SER A 14 -20.06 2.85 8.85
CA SER A 14 -19.27 1.62 9.12
C SER A 14 -18.29 1.29 7.99
N TRP A 15 -18.72 1.42 6.74
CA TRP A 15 -17.83 1.20 5.58
C TRP A 15 -16.70 2.24 5.51
N GLN A 16 -16.98 3.50 5.81
CA GLN A 16 -15.95 4.55 5.86
C GLN A 16 -14.94 4.31 6.99
N ALA A 17 -15.40 3.91 8.18
CA ALA A 17 -14.52 3.56 9.29
C ALA A 17 -13.61 2.38 8.95
N LEU A 18 -14.16 1.33 8.32
CA LEU A 18 -13.39 0.18 7.84
C LEU A 18 -12.34 0.61 6.80
N LEU A 19 -12.69 1.48 5.86
CA LEU A 19 -11.76 2.01 4.86
C LEU A 19 -10.58 2.73 5.51
N LEU A 20 -10.85 3.61 6.48
CA LEU A 20 -9.82 4.36 7.20
C LEU A 20 -8.90 3.44 8.01
N LEU A 21 -9.47 2.42 8.66
CA LEU A 21 -8.68 1.44 9.40
C LEU A 21 -7.71 0.69 8.48
N ILE A 22 -8.19 0.18 7.34
CA ILE A 22 -7.37 -0.55 6.38
C ILE A 22 -6.29 0.36 5.80
N LEU A 23 -6.64 1.57 5.35
CA LEU A 23 -5.67 2.54 4.80
C LEU A 23 -4.62 2.93 5.84
N GLY A 24 -5.05 3.25 7.07
CA GLY A 24 -4.14 3.63 8.15
C GLY A 24 -3.15 2.52 8.50
N LEU A 25 -3.64 1.28 8.64
CA LEU A 25 -2.79 0.13 8.92
C LEU A 25 -1.84 -0.18 7.75
N TRP A 26 -2.34 -0.12 6.51
CA TRP A 26 -1.56 -0.45 5.33
C TRP A 26 -0.44 0.58 5.06
N LEU A 27 -0.77 1.87 5.04
CA LEU A 27 0.23 2.93 4.84
C LEU A 27 1.20 3.03 6.02
N GLY A 28 0.69 2.89 7.24
CA GLY A 28 1.53 2.86 8.44
C GLY A 28 2.50 1.69 8.45
N GLY A 29 2.03 0.50 8.06
CA GLY A 29 2.88 -0.69 7.90
C GLY A 29 3.95 -0.51 6.83
N SER A 30 3.62 0.14 5.71
CA SER A 30 4.57 0.43 4.62
C SER A 30 5.68 1.36 5.10
N LEU A 31 5.31 2.47 5.74
CA LEU A 31 6.28 3.42 6.32
C LEU A 31 7.14 2.77 7.40
N MET A 32 6.56 1.91 8.24
CA MET A 32 7.32 1.18 9.25
C MET A 32 8.36 0.26 8.60
N LEU A 33 7.99 -0.44 7.53
CA LEU A 33 8.94 -1.30 6.81
C LEU A 33 10.07 -0.45 6.19
N ASP A 34 9.73 0.55 5.39
CA ASP A 34 10.70 1.28 4.56
C ASP A 34 11.54 2.29 5.34
N LEU A 35 10.98 2.95 6.35
CA LEU A 35 11.67 4.02 7.08
C LEU A 35 12.24 3.58 8.44
N LEU A 36 11.79 2.44 8.97
CA LEU A 36 12.28 1.93 10.25
C LEU A 36 12.99 0.59 10.08
N VAL A 37 12.33 -0.43 9.54
CA VAL A 37 12.91 -1.78 9.47
C VAL A 37 14.12 -1.83 8.52
N VAL A 38 13.98 -1.34 7.29
CA VAL A 38 15.08 -1.40 6.30
C VAL A 38 16.31 -0.59 6.74
N PRO A 39 16.18 0.66 7.22
CA PRO A 39 17.32 1.42 7.71
C PRO A 39 17.99 0.75 8.92
N CYS A 40 17.22 0.18 9.85
CA CYS A 40 17.79 -0.59 10.97
C CYS A 40 18.61 -1.79 10.48
N LEU A 41 18.11 -2.55 9.51
CA LEU A 41 18.87 -3.67 8.93
C LEU A 41 20.17 -3.21 8.25
N ALA A 42 20.14 -2.04 7.62
CA ALA A 42 21.31 -1.44 6.98
C ALA A 42 22.35 -1.00 8.01
N THR A 43 21.94 -0.31 9.07
CA THR A 43 22.88 0.21 10.10
C THR A 43 23.53 -0.88 10.93
N GLU A 44 22.82 -1.98 11.15
CA GLU A 44 23.34 -3.14 11.88
C GLU A 44 24.19 -4.08 11.00
N GLY A 45 24.43 -3.74 9.73
CA GLY A 45 25.21 -4.56 8.80
C GLY A 45 24.51 -5.87 8.39
N MET A 46 23.24 -6.06 8.77
CA MET A 46 22.48 -7.28 8.47
C MET A 46 22.19 -7.44 6.98
N MET A 47 22.28 -6.35 6.21
CA MET A 47 22.16 -6.38 4.74
C MET A 47 23.35 -7.07 4.04
N GLU A 48 24.52 -7.10 4.68
CA GLU A 48 25.74 -7.72 4.16
C GLU A 48 25.88 -9.19 4.62
N ALA A 49 25.00 -9.64 5.51
CA ALA A 49 25.05 -10.98 6.06
C ALA A 49 24.73 -12.05 5.01
N THR A 50 25.40 -13.20 5.12
CA THR A 50 25.12 -14.38 4.29
C THR A 50 23.69 -14.87 4.57
N GLY A 51 22.84 -14.83 3.54
CA GLY A 51 21.41 -15.14 3.66
C GLY A 51 20.49 -13.92 3.72
N PHE A 52 21.01 -12.69 3.72
CA PHE A 52 20.16 -11.50 3.66
C PHE A 52 19.24 -11.51 2.41
N ALA A 53 19.75 -11.93 1.26
CA ALA A 53 18.95 -11.97 0.03
C ALA A 53 17.71 -12.91 0.15
N SER A 54 17.85 -14.06 0.82
CA SER A 54 16.73 -14.99 1.01
C SER A 54 15.75 -14.51 2.08
N VAL A 55 16.26 -13.95 3.18
CA VAL A 55 15.42 -13.34 4.23
C VAL A 55 14.68 -12.12 3.68
N GLY A 56 15.36 -11.27 2.92
CA GLY A 56 14.79 -10.12 2.23
C GLY A 56 13.70 -10.54 1.25
N TYR A 57 13.95 -11.55 0.41
CA TYR A 57 12.92 -12.09 -0.49
C TYR A 57 11.68 -12.56 0.27
N ALA A 58 11.86 -13.31 1.36
CA ALA A 58 10.74 -13.79 2.17
C ALA A 58 10.00 -12.62 2.85
N LEU A 59 10.72 -11.66 3.44
CA LEU A 59 10.16 -10.52 4.16
C LEU A 59 9.38 -9.60 3.20
N PHE A 60 10.03 -9.08 2.18
CA PHE A 60 9.41 -8.18 1.19
C PHE A 60 8.36 -8.91 0.36
N GLY A 61 8.59 -10.17 0.01
CA GLY A 61 7.62 -10.98 -0.71
C GLY A 61 6.34 -11.19 0.11
N THR A 62 6.46 -11.58 1.39
CA THR A 62 5.30 -11.75 2.27
C THR A 62 4.59 -10.43 2.51
N PHE A 63 5.34 -9.35 2.76
CA PHE A 63 4.77 -8.03 2.97
C PHE A 63 3.97 -7.56 1.75
N ASN A 64 4.52 -7.68 0.54
CA ASN A 64 3.82 -7.32 -0.70
C ASN A 64 2.50 -8.09 -0.90
N HIS A 65 2.42 -9.35 -0.49
CA HIS A 65 1.15 -10.10 -0.53
C HIS A 65 0.13 -9.55 0.48
N VAL A 66 0.58 -9.13 1.67
CA VAL A 66 -0.29 -8.44 2.65
C VAL A 66 -0.79 -7.11 2.08
N GLU A 67 0.09 -6.35 1.42
CA GLU A 67 -0.30 -5.13 0.72
C GLU A 67 -1.33 -5.40 -0.37
N LEU A 68 -1.20 -6.52 -1.10
CA LEU A 68 -2.12 -6.87 -2.18
C LEU A 68 -3.53 -7.10 -1.64
N VAL A 69 -3.63 -7.81 -0.51
CA VAL A 69 -4.89 -8.00 0.21
C VAL A 69 -5.46 -6.66 0.69
N ALA A 70 -4.61 -5.79 1.25
CA ALA A 70 -5.03 -4.47 1.72
C ALA A 70 -5.56 -3.60 0.56
N ALA A 71 -4.84 -3.53 -0.56
CA ALA A 71 -5.25 -2.76 -1.74
C ALA A 71 -6.56 -3.29 -2.34
N ALA A 72 -6.71 -4.62 -2.44
CA ALA A 72 -7.95 -5.24 -2.91
C ALA A 72 -9.13 -4.94 -1.97
N ALA A 73 -8.89 -4.94 -0.65
CA ALA A 73 -9.90 -4.59 0.34
C ALA A 73 -10.31 -3.11 0.23
N VAL A 74 -9.34 -2.19 0.09
CA VAL A 74 -9.59 -0.76 -0.14
C VAL A 74 -10.46 -0.54 -1.38
N LEU A 75 -10.11 -1.16 -2.50
CA LEU A 75 -10.90 -1.07 -3.74
C LEU A 75 -12.31 -1.61 -3.54
N THR A 76 -12.46 -2.74 -2.86
CA THR A 76 -13.76 -3.38 -2.58
C THR A 76 -14.65 -2.47 -1.72
N VAL A 77 -14.10 -1.90 -0.65
CA VAL A 77 -14.84 -0.98 0.23
C VAL A 77 -15.24 0.29 -0.51
N ILE A 78 -14.34 0.87 -1.32
CA ILE A 78 -14.65 2.05 -2.14
C ILE A 78 -15.73 1.73 -3.16
N TRP A 79 -15.69 0.55 -3.79
CA TRP A 79 -16.74 0.10 -4.70
C TRP A 79 -18.09 -0.07 -3.99
N ALA A 80 -18.10 -0.65 -2.78
CA ALA A 80 -19.31 -0.78 -1.98
C ALA A 80 -19.90 0.59 -1.58
N LEU A 81 -19.05 1.56 -1.24
CA LEU A 81 -19.43 2.96 -0.97
C LEU A 81 -19.96 3.66 -2.22
N HIS A 82 -19.34 3.42 -3.39
CA HIS A 82 -19.75 3.96 -4.67
C HIS A 82 -21.16 3.51 -5.07
N ARG A 83 -21.57 2.30 -4.69
CA ARG A 83 -22.94 1.79 -4.95
C ARG A 83 -24.00 2.40 -4.02
N GLN A 84 -23.62 2.88 -2.85
CA GLN A 84 -24.55 3.36 -1.82
C GLN A 84 -24.72 4.89 -1.79
N SER A 85 -23.75 5.62 -2.35
CA SER A 85 -23.65 7.09 -2.33
C SER A 85 -23.48 7.64 -3.75
N ALA A 86 -23.47 8.97 -3.90
CA ALA A 86 -23.19 9.60 -5.19
C ALA A 86 -21.85 9.09 -5.78
N PRO A 87 -21.81 8.74 -7.08
CA PRO A 87 -20.66 8.10 -7.69
C PRO A 87 -19.43 9.02 -7.67
N GLN A 88 -18.45 8.69 -6.83
CA GLN A 88 -17.13 9.35 -6.82
C GLN A 88 -16.14 8.54 -7.66
N THR A 89 -16.13 8.79 -8.96
CA THR A 89 -15.28 8.07 -9.93
C THR A 89 -13.78 8.24 -9.65
N SER A 90 -13.36 9.37 -9.09
CA SER A 90 -11.97 9.63 -8.73
C SER A 90 -11.44 8.72 -7.62
N SER A 91 -12.25 8.41 -6.60
CA SER A 91 -11.81 7.51 -5.52
C SER A 91 -11.64 6.07 -6.01
N LEU A 92 -12.51 5.64 -6.93
CA LEU A 92 -12.40 4.35 -7.58
C LEU A 92 -11.17 4.27 -8.48
N ALA A 93 -10.91 5.31 -9.28
CA ALA A 93 -9.72 5.39 -10.13
C ALA A 93 -8.42 5.34 -9.31
N ILE A 94 -8.35 6.11 -8.21
CA ILE A 94 -7.19 6.10 -7.31
C ILE A 94 -7.00 4.71 -6.70
N ALA A 95 -8.06 4.08 -6.17
CA ALA A 95 -7.98 2.74 -5.60
C ALA A 95 -7.50 1.68 -6.61
N SER A 96 -7.93 1.79 -7.86
CA SER A 96 -7.45 0.92 -8.95
C SER A 96 -5.97 1.15 -9.26
N VAL A 97 -5.50 2.40 -9.27
CA VAL A 97 -4.07 2.73 -9.44
C VAL A 97 -3.25 2.17 -8.28
N LEU A 98 -3.72 2.32 -7.05
CA LEU A 98 -3.07 1.77 -5.85
C LEU A 98 -2.92 0.25 -5.95
N LEU A 99 -3.97 -0.46 -6.36
CA LEU A 99 -3.89 -1.90 -6.62
C LEU A 99 -2.88 -2.24 -7.72
N GLY A 100 -2.84 -1.45 -8.80
CA GLY A 100 -1.85 -1.60 -9.87
C GLY A 100 -0.41 -1.43 -9.38
N CYS A 101 -0.14 -0.45 -8.50
CA CYS A 101 1.17 -0.27 -7.88
C CYS A 101 1.59 -1.51 -7.08
N VAL A 102 0.68 -2.06 -6.26
CA VAL A 102 0.99 -3.25 -5.47
C VAL A 102 1.21 -4.49 -6.34
N LEU A 103 0.41 -4.67 -7.39
CA LEU A 103 0.63 -5.76 -8.35
C LEU A 103 2.00 -5.66 -9.03
N LEU A 104 2.38 -4.45 -9.45
CA LEU A 104 3.69 -4.19 -10.05
C LEU A 104 4.83 -4.51 -9.06
N SER A 105 4.73 -4.03 -7.82
CA SER A 105 5.74 -4.32 -6.78
C SER A 105 5.83 -5.81 -6.47
N THR A 106 4.68 -6.48 -6.29
CA THR A 106 4.59 -7.89 -5.88
C THR A 106 5.12 -8.85 -6.96
N TYR A 107 4.72 -8.65 -8.21
CA TYR A 107 4.95 -9.65 -9.26
C TYR A 107 6.05 -9.30 -10.25
N ILE A 108 6.47 -8.04 -10.31
CA ILE A 108 7.51 -7.59 -11.25
C ILE A 108 8.75 -7.14 -10.50
N LEU A 109 8.64 -6.10 -9.66
CA LEU A 109 9.82 -5.46 -9.07
C LEU A 109 10.52 -6.36 -8.04
N THR A 110 9.79 -6.92 -7.08
CA THR A 110 10.40 -7.73 -6.02
C THR A 110 11.04 -9.02 -6.53
N PRO A 111 10.42 -9.80 -7.45
CA PRO A 111 11.08 -10.96 -8.04
C PRO A 111 12.36 -10.59 -8.80
N GLN A 112 12.34 -9.50 -9.57
CA GLN A 112 13.53 -9.03 -10.32
C GLN A 112 14.65 -8.58 -9.37
N MET A 113 14.33 -7.78 -8.35
CA MET A 113 15.31 -7.33 -7.35
C MET A 113 15.94 -8.52 -6.60
N SER A 114 15.12 -9.51 -6.26
CA SER A 114 15.57 -10.70 -5.54
C SER A 114 16.44 -11.60 -6.42
N ALA A 115 16.09 -11.75 -7.69
CA ALA A 115 16.91 -12.46 -8.67
C ALA A 115 18.27 -11.78 -8.89
N THR A 116 18.32 -10.45 -8.92
CA THR A 116 19.59 -9.72 -9.02
C THR A 116 20.44 -9.79 -7.75
N ALA A 117 19.80 -9.89 -6.57
CA ALA A 117 20.50 -9.99 -5.28
C ALA A 117 21.05 -11.39 -5.00
N MET A 118 20.41 -12.44 -5.52
CA MET A 118 20.90 -13.82 -5.43
C MET A 118 21.86 -14.11 -6.58
N SER A 119 23.09 -13.56 -6.53
CA SER A 119 24.11 -13.92 -7.52
C SER A 119 24.45 -15.42 -7.39
N LEU A 120 24.47 -16.13 -8.52
CA LEU A 120 24.89 -17.55 -8.59
C LEU A 120 26.41 -17.73 -8.58
N ASP A 121 27.17 -16.63 -8.64
CA ASP A 121 28.63 -16.67 -8.62
C ASP A 121 29.15 -16.80 -7.20
N TRP A 122 29.27 -18.04 -6.75
CA TRP A 122 29.94 -18.43 -5.50
C TRP A 122 31.39 -17.95 -5.39
N PHE A 123 31.97 -17.47 -6.48
CA PHE A 123 33.36 -17.00 -6.60
C PHE A 123 33.50 -15.48 -6.76
N ALA A 124 32.40 -14.72 -6.77
CA ALA A 124 32.47 -13.27 -6.86
C ALA A 124 33.06 -12.68 -5.56
N THR A 125 34.21 -12.01 -5.68
CA THR A 125 34.99 -11.47 -4.54
C THR A 125 34.51 -10.10 -4.08
N ASP A 126 33.50 -9.51 -4.74
CA ASP A 126 33.04 -8.14 -4.48
C ASP A 126 31.56 -8.16 -4.05
N PRO A 127 31.25 -7.81 -2.78
CA PRO A 127 29.89 -7.80 -2.25
C PRO A 127 29.10 -6.53 -2.64
N SER A 128 29.58 -5.75 -3.62
CA SER A 128 28.91 -4.52 -4.04
C SER A 128 27.59 -4.79 -4.77
N MET A 129 26.61 -3.90 -4.53
CA MET A 129 25.27 -3.99 -5.13
C MET A 129 25.36 -4.00 -6.66
N PRO A 130 24.75 -4.98 -7.36
CA PRO A 130 24.74 -5.02 -8.81
C PRO A 130 24.13 -3.75 -9.42
N ALA A 131 24.77 -3.19 -10.45
CA ALA A 131 24.30 -1.96 -11.11
C ALA A 131 22.86 -2.07 -11.65
N ALA A 132 22.44 -3.28 -12.04
CA ALA A 132 21.08 -3.56 -12.49
C ALA A 132 20.00 -3.40 -11.40
N MET A 133 20.39 -3.37 -10.12
CA MET A 133 19.47 -3.24 -8.98
C MET A 133 19.02 -1.79 -8.74
N VAL A 134 19.85 -0.81 -9.14
CA VAL A 134 19.55 0.63 -9.02
C VAL A 134 18.23 1.04 -9.69
N PRO A 135 17.98 0.74 -10.98
CA PRO A 135 16.72 1.13 -11.62
C PRO A 135 15.50 0.42 -11.03
N LEU A 136 15.68 -0.79 -10.48
CA LEU A 136 14.58 -1.52 -9.82
C LEU A 136 14.16 -0.85 -8.51
N HIS A 137 15.13 -0.39 -7.71
CA HIS A 137 14.84 0.41 -6.51
C HIS A 137 14.14 1.72 -6.84
N TRP A 138 14.54 2.41 -7.91
CA TRP A 138 13.83 3.61 -8.37
C TRP A 138 12.39 3.32 -8.79
N GLY A 139 12.16 2.19 -9.48
CA GLY A 139 10.81 1.72 -9.83
C GLY A 139 9.95 1.47 -8.58
N TYR A 140 10.53 0.80 -7.58
CA TYR A 140 9.87 0.56 -6.30
C TYR A 140 9.50 1.87 -5.59
N TRP A 141 10.47 2.76 -5.40
CA TRP A 141 10.24 4.05 -4.73
C TRP A 141 9.21 4.92 -5.46
N SER A 142 9.19 4.88 -6.79
CA SER A 142 8.19 5.61 -7.57
C SER A 142 6.78 5.06 -7.32
N ALA A 143 6.63 3.74 -7.31
CA ALA A 143 5.36 3.09 -6.96
C ALA A 143 4.95 3.40 -5.51
N GLU A 144 5.92 3.42 -4.58
CA GLU A 144 5.71 3.74 -3.17
C GLU A 144 5.20 5.17 -2.96
N ILE A 145 5.80 6.15 -3.64
CA ILE A 145 5.36 7.54 -3.58
C ILE A 145 3.92 7.67 -4.10
N VAL A 146 3.60 7.04 -5.23
CA VAL A 146 2.23 7.05 -5.77
C VAL A 146 1.26 6.41 -4.78
N LYS A 147 1.66 5.30 -4.14
CA LYS A 147 0.87 4.60 -3.13
C LYS A 147 0.58 5.49 -1.92
N LEU A 148 1.61 6.13 -1.36
CA LEU A 148 1.50 7.01 -0.21
C LEU A 148 0.65 8.25 -0.51
N LEU A 149 0.85 8.90 -1.66
CA LEU A 149 0.07 10.08 -2.05
C LEU A 149 -1.40 9.73 -2.30
N GLY A 150 -1.67 8.67 -3.06
CA GLY A 150 -3.03 8.23 -3.34
C GLY A 150 -3.75 7.75 -2.08
N GLY A 151 -3.06 6.97 -1.23
CA GLY A 151 -3.58 6.51 0.05
C GLY A 151 -3.86 7.64 1.03
N ALA A 152 -2.94 8.59 1.18
CA ALA A 152 -3.13 9.77 2.04
C ALA A 152 -4.27 10.67 1.54
N PHE A 153 -4.41 10.82 0.22
CA PHE A 153 -5.52 11.55 -0.37
C PHE A 153 -6.88 10.90 -0.04
N LEU A 154 -6.99 9.58 -0.18
CA LEU A 154 -8.20 8.84 0.19
C LEU A 154 -8.47 8.96 1.71
N LEU A 155 -7.44 8.79 2.54
CA LEU A 155 -7.55 8.90 3.99
C LEU A 155 -8.07 10.28 4.41
N GLY A 156 -7.46 11.35 3.90
CA GLY A 156 -7.89 12.72 4.18
C GLY A 156 -9.32 13.00 3.73
N ARG A 157 -9.71 12.53 2.54
CA ARG A 157 -11.06 12.69 1.99
C ARG A 157 -12.13 12.01 2.85
N TYR A 158 -11.89 10.76 3.24
CA TYR A 158 -12.88 9.99 4.02
C TYR A 158 -12.86 10.35 5.51
N CYS A 159 -11.75 10.83 6.07
CA CYS A 159 -11.73 11.47 7.39
C CYS A 159 -12.60 12.73 7.42
N GLN A 160 -12.50 13.60 6.41
CA GLN A 160 -13.35 14.78 6.31
C GLN A 160 -14.83 14.42 6.16
N ALA A 161 -15.13 13.39 5.34
CA ALA A 161 -16.51 12.94 5.15
C ALA A 161 -17.19 12.46 6.43
N ILE A 162 -16.45 11.80 7.34
CA ILE A 162 -16.96 11.43 8.67
C ILE A 162 -17.08 12.66 9.59
N ALA A 163 -16.08 13.55 9.55
CA ALA A 163 -16.01 14.72 10.43
C ALA A 163 -17.01 15.84 10.07
N SER A 164 -17.58 15.83 8.87
CA SER A 164 -18.65 16.75 8.46
C SER A 164 -20.02 16.07 8.55
N PRO A 165 -20.66 15.97 9.72
CA PRO A 165 -22.05 15.57 9.79
C PRO A 165 -22.89 16.72 9.22
N VAL A 166 -23.49 16.51 8.04
CA VAL A 166 -24.65 17.27 7.56
C VAL A 166 -24.42 18.78 7.34
N ARG A 167 -24.11 19.17 6.09
CA ARG A 167 -24.59 20.45 5.56
C ARG A 167 -25.85 20.21 4.73
N THR A 168 -26.97 19.96 5.41
CA THR A 168 -28.30 20.12 4.80
C THR A 168 -29.24 20.74 5.84
N ALA A 169 -29.38 22.07 5.78
CA ALA A 169 -30.66 22.80 5.83
C ALA A 169 -30.34 24.30 5.98
N THR A 170 -30.25 25.02 4.86
CA THR A 170 -30.74 26.40 4.65
C THR A 170 -30.20 26.96 3.32
N SER A 171 -31.04 26.89 2.28
CA SER A 171 -31.42 28.02 1.41
C SER A 171 -32.30 27.48 0.28
#